data_AF-A0A3S2C6N5-F1
#
_entry.id   AF-A0A3S2C6N5-F1
#
_cell.length_a   1.000
_cell.length_b   1.000
_cell.length_c   1.000
_cell.angle_alpha   90.00
_cell.angle_beta   90.00
_cell.angle_gamma   90.00
#
_symmetry.space_group_name_H-M   'P 1'
#
loop_
_entity.id
_entity.type
_entity.pdbx_description
1 polymer ?
#
loop_
_entity_poly.entity_id
_entity_poly.type
_entity_poly.pdbx_seq_one_letter_code
_entity_poly.pdbx_strand_id
1 'polypeptide(L)'
;GVSELFADPRHPYTRGLIASIPNLEESRERLFSIDGSPPALGRLPGGCAFHPRCIYAAARCRTEDPPLHDVGGRFSACHFATTLPPFHSAVLAAASLDSGDVAP
;
A
#
# COMPACT_ATOMS: atom_id res chain seq x y z
N GLY A 1 -5.98 -17.57 -0.47
CA GLY A 1 -5.33 -17.86 -1.76
C GLY A 1 -4.72 -16.62 -2.38
N VAL A 2 -4.29 -16.70 -3.64
CA VAL A 2 -3.70 -15.57 -4.39
C VAL A 2 -4.78 -14.54 -4.75
N SER A 3 -6.00 -14.96 -5.10
CA SER A 3 -7.10 -14.06 -5.46
C SER A 3 -7.46 -13.08 -4.34
N GLU A 4 -7.48 -13.54 -3.09
CA GLU A 4 -7.77 -12.68 -1.93
C GLU A 4 -6.64 -11.68 -1.64
N LEU A 5 -5.41 -11.92 -2.10
CA LEU A 5 -4.30 -10.95 -2.00
C LEU A 5 -4.57 -9.73 -2.86
N PHE A 6 -5.13 -9.93 -4.05
CA PHE A 6 -5.52 -8.86 -4.96
C PHE A 6 -6.82 -8.17 -4.53
N ALA A 7 -7.77 -8.92 -3.96
CA ALA A 7 -9.04 -8.37 -3.52
C ALA A 7 -8.95 -7.59 -2.20
N ASP A 8 -8.25 -8.13 -1.19
CA ASP A 8 -8.08 -7.48 0.13
C ASP A 8 -6.64 -7.60 0.66
N PRO A 9 -5.70 -6.84 0.09
CA PRO A 9 -4.35 -6.71 0.63
C PRO A 9 -4.37 -5.98 1.98
N ARG A 10 -3.98 -6.69 3.05
CA ARG A 10 -3.95 -6.19 4.44
C ARG A 10 -2.63 -5.56 4.88
N HIS A 11 -1.85 -5.04 3.93
CA HIS A 11 -0.65 -4.25 4.22
C HIS A 11 -0.50 -3.10 3.21
N PRO A 12 -0.23 -1.84 3.64
CA PRO A 12 -0.13 -0.69 2.73
C PRO A 12 0.94 -0.83 1.64
N TYR A 13 2.08 -1.45 1.95
CA TYR A 13 3.10 -1.80 0.95
C TYR A 13 2.53 -2.67 -0.18
N THR A 14 1.86 -3.77 0.17
CA THR A 14 1.22 -4.67 -0.79
C THR A 14 0.14 -3.97 -1.61
N ARG A 15 -0.65 -3.08 -0.97
CA ARG A 15 -1.62 -2.22 -1.68
C ARG A 15 -0.95 -1.38 -2.76
N GLY A 16 0.15 -0.72 -2.39
CA GLY A 16 0.93 0.10 -3.33
C GLY A 16 1.50 -0.74 -4.47
N LEU A 17 2.09 -1.90 -4.18
CA LEU A 17 2.62 -2.80 -5.22
C LEU A 17 1.54 -3.24 -6.20
N ILE A 18 0.37 -3.63 -5.72
CA ILE A 18 -0.77 -4.03 -6.57
C ILE A 18 -1.26 -2.84 -7.42
N ALA A 19 -1.33 -1.64 -6.83
CA ALA A 19 -1.72 -0.42 -7.55
C ALA A 19 -0.69 0.05 -8.59
N SER A 20 0.58 -0.37 -8.46
CA SER A 20 1.64 -0.10 -9.44
C SER A 20 1.63 -1.06 -10.63
N ILE A 21 0.77 -2.09 -10.64
CA ILE A 21 0.68 -3.04 -11.76
C ILE A 21 -0.01 -2.35 -12.93
N PRO A 22 0.62 -2.27 -14.12
CA PRO A 22 -0.02 -1.67 -15.29
C PRO A 22 -1.22 -2.50 -15.75
N ASN A 23 -2.31 -1.83 -16.07
CA ASN A 23 -3.42 -2.44 -16.79
C ASN A 23 -3.07 -2.50 -18.28
N LEU A 24 -3.01 -3.70 -18.86
CA LEU A 24 -2.63 -3.88 -20.27
C LEU A 24 -3.76 -3.47 -21.24
N GLU A 25 -5.00 -3.37 -20.76
CA GLU A 25 -6.16 -2.95 -21.56
C GLU A 25 -6.38 -1.43 -21.53
N GLU A 26 -5.80 -0.71 -20.55
CA GLU A 26 -5.87 0.74 -20.44
C GLU A 26 -4.49 1.36 -20.69
N SER A 27 -4.36 2.21 -21.72
CA SER A 27 -3.19 3.07 -21.89
C SER A 27 -3.21 4.22 -20.87
N ARG A 28 -2.95 3.92 -19.60
CA ARG A 28 -2.82 4.94 -18.55
C ARG A 28 -1.48 5.65 -18.63
N GLU A 29 -1.50 6.98 -18.58
CA GLU A 29 -0.28 7.80 -18.64
C GLU A 29 0.52 7.80 -17.32
N ARG A 30 -0.11 7.52 -16.16
CA ARG A 30 0.57 7.52 -14.85
C ARG A 30 0.13 6.37 -13.94
N LEU A 31 1.07 5.51 -13.59
CA LEU A 31 0.90 4.44 -12.61
C LEU A 31 1.08 4.98 -11.19
N PHE A 32 0.37 4.39 -10.22
CA PHE A 32 0.64 4.66 -8.82
C PHE A 32 2.09 4.24 -8.48
N SER A 33 2.81 5.08 -7.76
CA SER A 33 4.14 4.77 -7.24
C SER A 33 4.14 4.97 -5.73
N ILE A 34 4.85 4.10 -5.01
CA ILE A 34 5.10 4.29 -3.58
C ILE A 34 6.23 5.31 -3.44
N ASP A 35 5.91 6.49 -2.94
CA ASP A 35 6.88 7.56 -2.75
C ASP A 35 8.08 7.15 -1.88
N GLY A 36 9.20 7.82 -2.14
CA GLY A 36 10.48 7.59 -1.47
C GLY A 36 11.17 6.30 -1.88
N SER A 37 12.37 6.10 -1.32
CA SER A 37 13.23 4.95 -1.63
C SER A 37 13.19 3.91 -0.51
N PRO A 38 13.34 2.61 -0.80
CA PRO A 38 13.56 1.60 0.22
C PRO A 38 14.73 1.97 1.16
N PRO A 39 14.64 1.66 2.46
CA PRO A 39 15.75 1.89 3.38
C PRO A 39 16.95 1.02 2.98
N ALA A 40 18.16 1.48 3.30
CA ALA A 40 19.35 0.65 3.16
C ALA A 40 19.26 -0.57 4.10
N LEU A 41 19.64 -1.75 3.61
CA LEU A 41 19.50 -3.01 4.35
C LEU A 41 20.21 -3.01 5.72
N GLY A 42 21.33 -2.28 5.84
CA GLY A 42 22.07 -2.12 7.10
C GLY A 42 21.58 -0.99 8.01
N ARG A 43 20.55 -0.25 7.61
CA ARG A 43 20.03 0.92 8.35
C ARG A 43 18.52 1.02 8.22
N LEU A 44 17.84 -0.03 8.69
CA LEU A 44 16.39 -0.04 8.79
C LEU A 44 15.93 1.01 9.82
N PRO A 45 14.77 1.66 9.60
CA PRO A 45 14.17 2.51 10.61
C PRO A 45 13.69 1.67 11.80
N GLY A 46 13.54 2.30 12.97
CA GLY A 46 12.94 1.65 14.12
C GLY A 46 11.46 1.33 13.90
N GLY A 47 10.98 0.26 14.53
CA GLY A 47 9.61 -0.22 14.37
C GLY A 47 9.32 -0.72 12.95
N CYS A 48 8.12 -0.45 12.43
CA CYS A 48 7.71 -0.90 11.11
C CYS A 48 8.66 -0.37 10.02
N ALA A 49 9.40 -1.28 9.38
CA ALA A 49 10.36 -0.95 8.31
C ALA A 49 9.77 -0.12 7.16
N PHE A 50 8.46 -0.19 6.95
CA PHE A 50 7.74 0.54 5.90
C PHE A 50 7.19 1.90 6.35
N HIS A 51 7.21 2.25 7.64
CA HIS A 51 6.63 3.49 8.15
C HIS A 51 7.12 4.78 7.44
N PRO A 52 8.37 4.90 6.94
CA PRO A 52 8.80 6.14 6.28
C PRO A 52 8.08 6.42 4.96
N ARG A 53 7.50 5.39 4.34
CA ARG A 53 6.83 5.45 3.03
C ARG A 53 5.34 5.10 3.11
N CYS A 54 4.86 4.76 4.29
CA CYS A 54 3.48 4.33 4.51
C CYS A 54 2.57 5.54 4.71
N ILE A 55 1.60 5.73 3.81
CA ILE A 55 0.59 6.80 3.92
C ILE A 55 -0.32 6.66 5.17
N TYR A 56 -0.34 5.48 5.79
CA TYR A 56 -1.08 5.19 7.02
C TYR A 56 -0.17 5.13 8.26
N ALA A 57 1.07 5.60 8.19
CA ALA A 57 1.99 5.55 9.31
C ALA A 57 1.48 6.39 10.49
N ALA A 58 1.33 5.75 11.65
CA ALA A 58 1.06 6.40 12.93
C ALA A 58 2.32 6.47 13.80
N ALA A 59 2.24 7.17 14.94
CA ALA A 59 3.35 7.29 15.89
C ALA A 59 3.93 5.92 16.29
N ARG A 60 3.08 4.95 16.63
CA ARG A 60 3.50 3.59 17.00
C ARG A 60 4.29 2.87 15.91
N CYS A 61 4.02 3.17 14.63
CA CYS A 61 4.74 2.55 13.52
C CYS A 61 6.23 2.91 13.49
N ARG A 62 6.62 4.01 14.16
CA ARG A 62 8.00 4.51 14.21
C ARG A 62 8.81 3.92 15.36
N THR A 63 8.15 3.29 16.33
CA THR A 63 8.76 2.87 17.60
C THR A 63 8.51 1.40 17.93
N GLU A 64 7.47 0.80 17.37
CA GLU A 64 7.08 -0.58 17.62
C GLU A 64 7.11 -1.39 16.33
N ASP A 65 7.69 -2.58 16.41
CA ASP A 65 7.54 -3.58 15.37
C ASP A 65 6.10 -4.09 15.35
N PRO A 66 5.44 -4.14 14.18
CA PRO A 66 4.09 -4.67 14.08
C PRO A 66 4.09 -6.18 14.33
N PRO A 67 3.17 -6.71 15.15
CA PRO A 67 3.02 -8.14 15.31
C PRO A 67 2.50 -8.77 14.01
N LEU A 68 2.70 -10.08 13.87
CA LEU A 68 2.18 -10.83 12.75
C LEU A 68 0.68 -11.14 12.98
N HIS A 69 -0.19 -10.49 12.21
CA HIS A 69 -1.64 -10.71 12.30
C HIS A 69 -2.11 -11.77 11.31
N ASP A 70 -2.91 -12.73 11.77
CA ASP A 70 -3.71 -13.58 10.88
C ASP A 70 -4.86 -12.77 10.29
N VAL A 71 -4.96 -12.78 8.96
CA VAL A 71 -5.97 -12.09 8.16
C VAL A 71 -6.68 -13.07 7.22
N GLY A 72 -7.12 -14.20 7.79
CA GLY A 72 -7.89 -15.22 7.09
C GLY A 72 -7.01 -16.28 6.42
N GLY A 73 -6.10 -16.88 7.19
CA GLY A 73 -5.15 -17.89 6.70
C GLY A 73 -3.95 -17.29 5.96
N ARG A 74 -3.75 -15.97 6.11
CA ARG A 74 -2.62 -15.19 5.61
C ARG A 74 -2.11 -14.31 6.72
N PHE A 75 -0.87 -13.88 6.61
CA PHE A 75 -0.24 -13.09 7.66
C PHE A 75 0.16 -11.70 7.17
N SER A 76 -0.06 -10.68 8.02
CA SER A 76 0.35 -9.30 7.77
C SER A 76 1.02 -8.70 9.00
N ALA A 77 2.25 -8.23 8.84
CA ALA A 77 2.97 -7.48 9.85
C ALA A 77 2.63 -5.97 9.73
N CYS A 78 1.39 -5.61 10.07
CA CYS A 78 0.93 -4.22 10.07
C CYS A 78 0.11 -3.96 11.34
N HIS A 79 0.43 -2.89 12.06
CA HIS A 79 -0.34 -2.45 13.24
C HIS A 79 -1.84 -2.24 13.00
N PHE A 80 -2.23 -2.09 11.74
CA PHE A 80 -3.59 -1.84 11.30
C PHE A 80 -4.14 -2.95 10.38
N ALA A 81 -3.51 -4.13 10.33
CA ALA A 81 -3.86 -5.19 9.39
C ALA A 81 -5.36 -5.52 9.33
N THR A 82 -6.06 -5.47 10.47
CA THR A 82 -7.49 -5.77 10.56
C THR A 82 -8.39 -4.54 10.41
N THR A 83 -7.85 -3.33 10.62
CA THR A 83 -8.59 -2.05 10.65
C THR A 83 -8.25 -1.13 9.49
N LEU A 84 -7.41 -1.57 8.55
CA LEU A 84 -7.16 -0.81 7.33
C LEU A 84 -8.50 -0.52 6.63
N PRO A 85 -8.70 0.70 6.09
CA PRO A 85 -9.90 1.00 5.34
C PRO A 85 -10.03 0.03 4.16
N PRO A 86 -11.24 -0.20 3.63
CA PRO A 86 -11.46 -1.05 2.46
C PRO A 86 -10.45 -0.72 1.36
N PHE A 87 -9.82 -1.75 0.79
CA PHE A 87 -8.99 -1.57 -0.39
C PHE A 87 -9.93 -1.27 -1.55
N HIS A 88 -10.20 0.02 -1.77
CA HIS A 88 -11.09 0.44 -2.84
C HIS A 88 -10.52 -0.06 -4.17
N SER A 89 -11.34 -0.79 -4.92
CA SER A 89 -11.16 -0.97 -6.36
C SER A 89 -11.02 0.39 -7.06
N ALA A 90 -11.48 1.48 -6.43
CA ALA A 90 -11.26 2.84 -6.89
C ALA A 90 -9.81 3.35 -6.78
N VAL A 91 -8.83 2.70 -6.15
CA VAL A 91 -7.40 3.07 -6.35
C VAL A 91 -6.82 2.34 -7.56
N LEU A 92 -7.34 1.15 -7.86
CA LEU A 92 -7.13 0.47 -9.14
C LEU A 92 -7.89 1.16 -10.29
N ALA A 93 -8.96 1.92 -10.01
CA ALA A 93 -9.74 2.69 -10.98
C ALA A 93 -9.47 4.22 -11.00
N ALA A 94 -8.93 4.86 -9.95
CA ALA A 94 -8.69 6.32 -9.89
C ALA A 94 -7.40 6.79 -10.58
N ALA A 95 -6.51 5.89 -10.99
CA ALA A 95 -5.62 6.24 -12.11
C ALA A 95 -6.40 6.44 -13.45
N SER A 96 -7.74 6.31 -13.47
CA SER A 96 -8.62 6.55 -14.64
C SER A 96 -9.59 7.73 -14.46
N LEU A 97 -9.50 8.57 -13.40
CA LEU A 97 -10.46 9.68 -13.20
C LEU A 97 -9.87 11.07 -12.83
N ASP A 98 -8.55 11.29 -12.78
CA ASP A 98 -8.01 12.64 -12.56
C ASP A 98 -7.83 13.44 -13.86
N SER A 99 -8.92 13.53 -14.62
CA SER A 99 -9.11 14.56 -15.64
C SER A 99 -10.27 15.45 -15.18
N GLY A 100 -9.95 16.65 -14.71
CA GLY A 100 -10.95 17.72 -14.55
C GLY A 100 -10.43 18.99 -13.86
N ASP A 101 -9.93 19.92 -14.67
CA ASP A 101 -9.74 21.36 -14.44
C ASP A 101 -8.48 21.91 -13.72
N VAL A 102 -7.44 22.19 -14.52
CA VAL A 102 -6.88 23.55 -14.57
C VAL A 102 -6.90 24.02 -16.02
N ALA A 103 -7.90 24.83 -16.38
CA ALA A 103 -7.92 25.63 -17.60
C ALA A 103 -6.98 26.87 -17.44
N PRO A 104 -6.64 27.56 -18.54
CA PRO A 104 -5.29 28.06 -18.88
C PRO A 104 -4.63 29.03 -17.91
#